data_AF-A0A7T3G052-F1
#
_entry.id   AF-A0A7T3G052-F1
#
_cell.length_a   1.000
_cell.length_b   1.000
_cell.length_c   1.000
_cell.angle_alpha   90.00
_cell.angle_beta   90.00
_cell.angle_gamma   90.00
#
_symmetry.space_group_name_H-M   'P 1'
#
loop_
_entity.id
_entity.type
_entity.pdbx_description
1 polymer ?
#
loop_
_entity_poly.entity_id
_entity_poly.type
_entity_poly.pdbx_seq_one_letter_code
_entity_poly.pdbx_strand_id
1 'polypeptide(L)'
;MTDSTATSEGITARYEETETERLLTFERDGATAAVGQNVEGYAMLKVRPTADGDELERYYGFDMALDHAAELLGVAQHDLPVPEAADDMGM
;
A
#
# COMPACT_ATOMS: atom_id res chain seq x y z
N MET A 1 -3.20 17.04 2.44
CA MET A 1 -4.15 15.94 2.23
C MET A 1 -4.31 15.73 0.75
N THR A 2 -3.58 14.74 0.25
CA THR A 2 -3.68 14.26 -1.13
C THR A 2 -4.33 12.89 -1.06
N ASP A 3 -5.37 12.68 -1.86
CA ASP A 3 -6.05 11.39 -1.98
C ASP A 3 -6.12 11.03 -3.47
N SER A 4 -5.83 9.78 -3.80
CA SER A 4 -5.89 9.27 -5.16
C SER A 4 -6.37 7.83 -5.17
N THR A 5 -7.13 7.45 -6.19
CA THR A 5 -7.69 6.10 -6.32
C THR A 5 -7.39 5.53 -7.69
N ALA A 6 -7.15 4.22 -7.73
CA ALA A 6 -6.97 3.46 -8.95
C ALA A 6 -7.71 2.12 -8.84
N THR A 7 -8.21 1.61 -9.96
CA THR A 7 -8.95 0.34 -9.99
C THR A 7 -8.53 -0.48 -11.19
N SER A 8 -8.20 -1.75 -10.98
CA SER A 8 -7.85 -2.71 -12.03
C SER A 8 -8.16 -4.13 -11.55
N GLU A 9 -8.57 -5.03 -12.45
CA GLU A 9 -8.80 -6.45 -12.15
C GLU A 9 -9.68 -6.73 -10.90
N GLY A 10 -10.63 -5.83 -10.60
CA GLY A 10 -11.51 -5.94 -9.42
C GLY A 10 -10.87 -5.53 -8.09
N ILE A 11 -9.65 -5.00 -8.11
CA ILE A 11 -8.93 -4.45 -6.97
C ILE A 11 -9.11 -2.93 -6.97
N THR A 12 -9.48 -2.36 -5.82
CA THR A 12 -9.49 -0.92 -5.61
C THR A 12 -8.31 -0.54 -4.74
N ALA A 13 -7.46 0.35 -5.24
CA ALA A 13 -6.40 0.96 -4.48
C ALA A 13 -6.75 2.40 -4.12
N ARG A 14 -6.40 2.79 -2.89
CA ARG A 14 -6.56 4.15 -2.41
C ARG A 14 -5.30 4.61 -1.70
N TYR A 15 -4.75 5.71 -2.20
CA TYR A 15 -3.65 6.43 -1.61
C TYR A 15 -4.17 7.61 -0.80
N GLU A 16 -3.69 7.76 0.43
CA GLU A 16 -3.94 8.92 1.29
C GLU A 16 -2.64 9.38 1.93
N GLU A 17 -2.38 10.68 1.89
CA GLU A 17 -1.29 11.31 2.62
C GLU A 17 -1.81 12.12 3.80
N THR A 18 -1.39 11.69 4.98
CA THR A 18 -1.67 12.33 6.26
C THR A 18 -0.46 13.13 6.76
N GLU A 19 -0.60 13.78 7.91
CA GLU A 19 0.52 14.50 8.54
C GLU A 19 1.64 13.56 9.04
N THR A 20 1.36 12.27 9.20
CA THR A 20 2.28 11.30 9.84
C THR A 20 2.75 10.21 8.89
N GLU A 21 1.89 9.74 7.99
CA GLU A 21 2.22 8.71 7.01
C GLU A 21 1.50 8.87 5.67
N ARG A 22 2.15 8.34 4.63
CA ARG A 22 1.59 8.01 3.33
C ARG A 22 1.03 6.59 3.42
N LEU A 23 -0.22 6.42 3.04
CA LEU A 23 -0.94 5.16 3.17
C LEU A 23 -1.48 4.74 1.81
N LEU A 24 -1.07 3.56 1.33
CA LEU A 24 -1.64 2.92 0.17
C LEU A 24 -2.42 1.69 0.63
N THR A 25 -3.72 1.66 0.37
CA THR A 25 -4.62 0.57 0.75
C THR A 25 -5.16 -0.11 -0.48
N PHE A 26 -5.44 -1.40 -0.36
CA PHE A 26 -6.01 -2.24 -1.40
C PHE A 26 -7.18 -3.03 -0.84
N GLU A 27 -8.23 -3.17 -1.65
CA GLU A 27 -9.40 -3.98 -1.34
C GLU A 27 -9.80 -4.81 -2.56
N ARG A 28 -10.11 -6.09 -2.32
CA ARG A 28 -10.65 -7.02 -3.32
C ARG A 28 -11.50 -8.08 -2.64
N ASP A 29 -12.74 -8.26 -3.07
CA ASP A 29 -13.63 -9.34 -2.60
C ASP A 29 -13.71 -9.49 -1.06
N GLY A 30 -13.60 -8.37 -0.32
CA GLY A 30 -13.59 -8.34 1.15
C GLY A 30 -12.24 -8.66 1.81
N ALA A 31 -11.20 -8.98 1.03
CA ALA A 31 -9.82 -9.01 1.48
C ALA A 31 -9.19 -7.61 1.36
N THR A 32 -8.27 -7.30 2.27
CA THR A 32 -7.59 -6.00 2.33
C THR A 32 -6.11 -6.17 2.56
N ALA A 33 -5.35 -5.17 2.13
CA ALA A 33 -3.94 -4.99 2.46
C ALA A 33 -3.62 -3.50 2.52
N ALA A 34 -2.58 -3.12 3.26
CA ALA A 34 -2.11 -1.74 3.30
C ALA A 34 -0.59 -1.67 3.36
N VAL A 35 -0.03 -0.64 2.72
CA VAL A 35 1.37 -0.25 2.75
C VAL A 35 1.46 1.16 3.33
N GLY A 36 2.08 1.30 4.49
CA GLY A 36 2.28 2.58 5.17
C GLY A 36 3.74 3.01 5.14
N GLN A 37 4.01 4.27 4.81
CA GLN A 37 5.33 4.90 4.87
C GLN A 37 5.25 6.14 5.75
N ASN A 38 6.09 6.25 6.78
CA ASN A 38 6.12 7.48 7.56
C ASN A 38 6.58 8.67 6.69
N VAL A 39 5.94 9.83 6.85
CA VAL A 39 6.37 11.08 6.18
C VAL A 39 7.71 11.55 6.73
N GLU A 40 7.96 11.32 8.02
CA GLU A 40 9.21 11.65 8.71
C GLU A 40 9.94 10.40 9.20
N GLY A 41 11.28 10.42 9.14
CA GLY A 41 12.15 9.36 9.66
C GLY A 41 12.67 8.39 8.59
N TYR A 42 13.08 7.18 9.01
CA TYR A 42 13.55 6.15 8.08
C TYR A 42 12.36 5.64 7.25
N ALA A 43 12.42 5.89 5.95
CA ALA A 43 11.35 5.70 4.97
C ALA A 43 11.03 4.23 4.62
N MET A 44 11.13 3.30 5.59
CA MET A 44 10.72 1.91 5.41
C MET A 44 9.21 1.81 5.23
N LEU A 45 8.82 0.88 4.37
CA LEU A 45 7.43 0.56 4.07
C LEU A 45 6.95 -0.55 4.99
N LYS A 46 5.79 -0.33 5.62
CA LYS A 46 5.16 -1.27 6.56
C LYS A 46 3.98 -1.92 5.86
N VAL A 47 3.96 -3.25 5.76
CA VAL A 47 2.80 -3.99 5.26
C VAL A 47 1.89 -4.35 6.43
N ARG A 48 0.58 -4.14 6.26
CA ARG A 48 -0.48 -4.35 7.26
C ARG A 48 -1.67 -5.07 6.61
N PRO A 49 -2.49 -5.83 7.36
CA PRO A 49 -3.68 -6.48 6.83
C PRO A 49 -4.83 -5.49 6.54
N THR A 50 -4.85 -4.34 7.22
CA THR A 50 -5.82 -3.26 7.03
C THR A 50 -5.11 -1.91 7.21
N ALA A 51 -5.77 -0.80 6.86
CA ALA A 51 -5.25 0.56 7.06
C ALA A 51 -4.73 0.79 8.50
N ASP A 52 -5.55 0.44 9.48
CA ASP A 52 -5.29 0.60 10.92
C ASP A 52 -4.69 -0.66 11.58
N GLY A 53 -4.36 -1.66 10.77
CA GLY A 53 -3.86 -2.95 11.26
C GLY A 53 -2.45 -2.87 11.82
N ASP A 54 -2.09 -3.87 12.63
CA ASP A 54 -0.72 -4.00 13.10
C ASP A 54 0.24 -4.31 11.94
N GLU A 55 1.47 -3.84 12.09
CA GLU A 55 2.56 -4.12 11.15
C GLU A 55 2.85 -5.63 11.12
N LEU A 56 2.84 -6.21 9.92
CA LEU A 56 3.25 -7.59 9.69
C LEU A 56 4.75 -7.65 9.39
N GLU A 57 5.22 -6.80 8.47
CA GLU A 57 6.61 -6.76 8.05
C GLU A 57 7.02 -5.39 7.48
N ARG A 58 8.34 -5.14 7.41
CA ARG A 58 8.95 -3.94 6.85
C ARG A 58 9.86 -4.23 5.66
N TYR A 59 9.79 -3.36 4.66
CA TYR A 59 10.62 -3.43 3.47
C TYR A 59 11.30 -2.10 3.17
N TYR A 60 12.50 -2.18 2.60
CA TYR A 60 13.19 -1.02 2.02
C TYR A 60 12.73 -0.72 0.59
N GLY A 61 12.26 -1.73 -0.14
CA GLY A 61 11.84 -1.58 -1.54
C GLY A 61 10.34 -1.66 -1.68
N PHE A 62 9.77 -0.78 -2.50
CA PHE A 62 8.33 -0.74 -2.74
C PHE A 62 7.81 -1.98 -3.44
N ASP A 63 8.56 -2.51 -4.40
CA ASP A 63 8.21 -3.76 -5.07
C ASP A 63 8.04 -4.93 -4.09
N MET A 64 8.92 -5.05 -3.09
CA MET A 64 8.80 -6.12 -2.08
C MET A 64 7.60 -5.91 -1.15
N ALA A 65 7.28 -4.65 -0.81
CA ALA A 65 6.08 -4.35 -0.04
C ALA A 65 4.80 -4.65 -0.83
N LEU A 66 4.79 -4.36 -2.14
CA LEU A 66 3.68 -4.65 -3.04
C LEU A 66 3.50 -6.15 -3.26
N ASP A 67 4.59 -6.91 -3.37
CA ASP A 67 4.56 -8.37 -3.50
C ASP A 67 3.84 -9.00 -2.28
N HIS A 68 4.26 -8.65 -1.06
CA HIS A 68 3.58 -9.12 0.15
C HIS A 68 2.13 -8.62 0.25
N ALA A 69 1.84 -7.36 -0.11
CA ALA A 69 0.46 -6.87 -0.14
C ALA A 69 -0.42 -7.68 -1.12
N ALA A 70 0.13 -8.08 -2.28
CA ALA A 70 -0.56 -8.92 -3.24
C ALA A 70 -0.80 -10.35 -2.71
N GLU A 71 0.16 -10.92 -1.97
CA GLU A 71 -0.01 -12.21 -1.29
C GLU A 71 -1.22 -12.21 -0.33
N LEU A 72 -1.41 -11.12 0.44
CA LEU A 72 -2.56 -10.97 1.34
C LEU A 72 -3.90 -10.95 0.60
N LEU A 73 -3.92 -10.49 -0.65
CA LEU A 73 -5.10 -10.44 -1.52
C LEU A 73 -5.26 -11.67 -2.42
N GLY A 74 -4.26 -12.56 -2.42
CA GLY A 74 -4.22 -13.75 -3.29
C GLY A 74 -4.17 -13.41 -4.78
N VAL A 75 -3.44 -12.35 -5.16
CA VAL A 75 -3.25 -11.90 -6.56
C VAL A 75 -1.76 -11.76 -6.88
N ALA A 76 -1.41 -11.51 -8.14
CA ALA A 76 -0.03 -11.19 -8.48
C ALA A 76 0.28 -9.70 -8.23
N GLN A 77 1.52 -9.37 -7.90
CA GLN A 77 1.96 -7.99 -7.66
C GLN A 77 1.58 -7.04 -8.80
N HIS A 78 1.70 -7.47 -10.06
CA HIS A 78 1.42 -6.65 -11.24
C HIS A 78 -0.08 -6.39 -11.47
N ASP A 79 -0.95 -7.09 -10.75
CA ASP A 79 -2.40 -6.83 -10.80
C ASP A 79 -2.79 -5.67 -9.87
N LEU A 80 -1.92 -5.29 -8.91
CA LEU A 80 -2.18 -4.19 -8.00
C LEU A 80 -2.19 -2.85 -8.76
N PRO A 81 -3.31 -2.10 -8.75
CA PRO A 81 -3.35 -0.79 -9.38
C PRO A 81 -2.69 0.24 -8.47
N VAL A 82 -1.44 0.63 -8.74
CA VAL A 82 -0.77 1.70 -7.97
C VAL A 82 -1.18 3.07 -8.54
N PRO A 83 -1.79 3.98 -7.74
CA PRO A 83 -2.07 5.34 -8.19
C PRO A 83 -0.78 6.14 -8.39
N GLU A 84 -0.73 7.04 -9.38
CA GLU A 84 0.45 7.87 -9.69
C GLU A 84 1.01 8.63 -8.46
N ALA A 85 0.15 9.01 -7.52
CA ALA A 85 0.54 9.70 -6.28
C ALA A 85 1.32 8.82 -5.28
N ALA A 86 1.37 7.51 -5.51
CA ALA A 86 2.06 6.52 -4.67
C ALA A 86 3.32 5.95 -5.34
N ASP A 87 3.63 6.30 -6.59
CA ASP A 87 4.71 5.69 -7.38
C ASP A 87 6.12 5.92 -6.81
N ASP A 88 6.31 6.95 -6.00
CA ASP A 88 7.57 7.29 -5.33
C ASP A 88 7.64 6.80 -3.88
N MET A 89 6.67 6.00 -3.40
CA MET A 89 6.80 5.34 -2.10
C MET A 89 8.03 4.44 -2.08
N GLY A 90 8.76 4.42 -0.96
CA GLY A 90 9.99 3.65 -0.80
C GLY A 90 11.27 4.26 -1.41
N MET A 91 11.20 5.46 -2.00
CA MET A 91 12.35 6.26 -2.47
C MET A 91 12.79 7.29 -1.42
#